data_AF-A0A3D0X9W5-F1
#
_entry.id   AF-A0A3D0X9W5-F1
#
_cell.length_a   1.000
_cell.length_b   1.000
_cell.length_c   1.000
_cell.angle_alpha   90.00
_cell.angle_beta   90.00
_cell.angle_gamma   90.00
#
_symmetry.space_group_name_H-M   'P 1'
#
loop_
_entity.id
_entity.type
_entity.pdbx_description
1 polymer ?
#
loop_
_entity_poly.entity_id
_entity_poly.type
_entity_poly.pdbx_seq_one_letter_code
_entity_poly.pdbx_strand_id
1 'polypeptide(L)' 'AVEFHSVDIPWWNDLAIGIDNPLFKDGFVDVPNKPGLGIDELNEELIAEHIHDKYPGQWEPTTQWDSEWANDREWS' A
#
# COMPACT_ATOMS: atom_id res chain seq x y z
N ALA A 1 17.16 -7.97 -6.00
CA ALA A 1 16.39 -6.98 -5.22
C ALA A 1 16.29 -7.52 -3.81
N VAL A 2 16.75 -6.76 -2.81
CA VAL A 2 16.61 -7.11 -1.39
C VAL A 2 16.05 -5.87 -0.72
N GLU A 3 14.74 -5.76 -0.70
CA GLU A 3 14.09 -4.87 0.25
C GLU A 3 12.95 -5.65 0.88
N PHE A 4 13.20 -6.09 2.11
CA PHE A 4 12.24 -6.66 3.04
C PHE A 4 12.57 -6.10 4.42
N HIS A 5 11.93 -4.99 4.77
CA HIS A 5 12.28 -4.18 5.95
C HIS A 5 11.24 -4.27 7.08
N SER A 6 10.08 -4.87 6.82
CA SER A 6 8.94 -4.91 7.75
C SER A 6 8.73 -6.28 8.39
N VAL A 7 9.74 -7.17 8.38
CA VAL A 7 9.65 -8.53 8.95
C VAL A 7 9.27 -8.54 10.44
N ASP A 8 9.70 -7.50 11.15
CA ASP A 8 9.50 -7.37 12.60
C ASP A 8 8.15 -6.72 12.94
N ILE A 9 7.32 -6.39 11.95
CA ILE A 9 6.02 -5.75 12.12
C ILE A 9 4.93 -6.82 11.97
N PRO A 10 4.35 -7.34 13.08
CA PRO A 10 3.50 -8.54 13.03
C PRO A 10 2.24 -8.36 12.19
N TRP A 11 1.69 -7.15 12.13
CA TRP A 11 0.46 -6.82 11.41
C TRP A 11 0.70 -6.47 9.92
N TRP A 12 1.95 -6.40 9.46
CA TRP A 12 2.26 -5.92 8.12
C TRP A 12 1.59 -6.73 7.01
N ASN A 13 1.50 -8.05 7.20
CA ASN A 13 0.89 -8.92 6.21
C ASN A 13 -0.64 -8.78 6.15
N ASP A 14 -1.25 -8.26 7.22
CA ASP A 14 -2.70 -8.11 7.33
C ASP A 14 -3.23 -6.83 6.66
N LEU A 15 -2.34 -6.00 6.09
CA LEU A 15 -2.70 -4.80 5.31
C LEU A 15 -3.41 -5.12 4.00
N ALA A 16 -3.11 -6.26 3.38
CA ALA A 16 -3.70 -6.69 2.13
C ALA A 16 -4.49 -7.98 2.34
N ILE A 17 -5.70 -8.01 1.81
CA ILE A 17 -6.60 -9.15 1.91
C ILE A 17 -6.48 -9.99 0.64
N GLY A 18 -6.62 -11.31 0.78
CA GLY A 18 -6.59 -12.22 -0.37
C GLY A 18 -5.19 -12.66 -0.81
N ILE A 19 -4.17 -12.33 -0.02
CA ILE A 19 -2.80 -12.82 -0.17
C ILE A 19 -2.52 -13.96 0.81
N ASP A 20 -1.43 -14.68 0.56
CA ASP A 20 -0.96 -15.72 1.46
C ASP A 20 -0.56 -15.14 2.82
N ASN A 21 -0.94 -15.85 3.89
CA ASN A 21 -0.54 -15.51 5.25
C ASN A 21 0.02 -16.76 5.97
N PRO A 22 1.35 -16.83 6.20
CA PRO A 22 2.38 -15.84 5.90
C PRO A 22 2.70 -15.72 4.40
N LEU A 23 2.97 -14.50 3.93
CA LEU A 23 3.32 -14.22 2.53
C LEU A 23 4.67 -14.81 2.12
N PHE A 24 5.62 -14.80 3.05
CA PHE A 24 6.96 -15.36 2.84
C PHE A 24 7.02 -16.78 3.40
N LYS A 25 7.47 -17.71 2.57
CA LYS A 25 7.72 -19.11 2.93
C LYS A 25 9.14 -19.45 2.50
N ASP A 26 9.99 -19.82 3.46
CA ASP A 26 11.39 -20.18 3.22
C ASP A 26 12.21 -19.12 2.43
N GLY A 27 11.88 -17.84 2.59
CA GLY A 27 12.54 -16.73 1.89
C GLY A 27 12.01 -16.47 0.47
N PHE A 28 10.95 -17.15 0.06
CA PHE A 28 10.28 -16.97 -1.24
C PHE A 28 8.84 -16.47 -1.05
N VAL A 29 8.31 -15.86 -2.10
CA VAL A 29 6.90 -15.47 -2.23
C VAL A 29 6.37 -16.06 -3.53
N ASP A 30 5.19 -16.66 -3.46
CA ASP A 30 4.49 -17.15 -4.65
C ASP A 30 3.87 -15.95 -5.40
N VAL A 31 4.21 -15.81 -6.69
CA VAL A 31 3.60 -14.76 -7.52
C VAL A 31 2.17 -15.17 -7.89
N PRO A 32 1.15 -14.39 -7.51
CA PRO A 32 -0.24 -14.77 -7.73
C PRO A 32 -0.61 -14.69 -9.23
N ASN A 33 -1.49 -15.60 -9.67
CA ASN A 33 -2.10 -15.54 -11.01
C ASN A 33 -3.39 -14.70 -11.06
N LYS A 34 -3.74 -14.04 -9.95
CA LYS A 34 -4.90 -13.15 -9.84
C LYS A 34 -4.63 -11.85 -10.64
N PRO A 35 -5.68 -11.16 -11.14
CA PRO A 35 -5.52 -9.88 -11.81
C PRO A 35 -4.83 -8.80 -10.96
N GLY A 36 -4.18 -7.84 -11.61
CA GLY A 36 -3.55 -6.69 -10.93
C GLY A 36 -2.36 -7.09 -10.06
N LEU A 37 -2.34 -6.60 -8.82
CA LEU A 37 -1.32 -6.95 -7.81
C LEU A 37 -1.61 -8.29 -7.12
N GLY A 38 -2.73 -8.93 -7.43
CA GLY A 38 -3.14 -10.20 -6.82
C GLY A 38 -3.62 -10.11 -5.37
N ILE A 39 -3.96 -8.90 -4.92
CA ILE A 39 -4.70 -8.64 -3.68
C ILE A 39 -6.19 -8.49 -4.01
N ASP A 40 -7.06 -8.88 -3.09
CA ASP A 40 -8.51 -8.74 -3.25
C ASP A 40 -8.97 -7.34 -2.82
N GLU A 41 -8.45 -6.83 -1.70
CA GLU A 41 -8.72 -5.50 -1.16
C GLU A 41 -7.63 -5.06 -0.17
N LEU A 42 -7.64 -3.78 0.22
CA LEU A 42 -6.83 -3.27 1.32
C LEU A 42 -7.63 -3.31 2.62
N ASN A 43 -6.97 -3.64 3.72
CA ASN A 43 -7.57 -3.62 5.04
C ASN A 43 -7.68 -2.17 5.56
N GLU A 44 -8.78 -1.50 5.22
CA GLU A 44 -9.01 -0.09 5.58
C GLU A 44 -9.05 0.13 7.10
N GLU A 45 -9.54 -0.82 7.88
CA GLU A 45 -9.57 -0.71 9.34
C GLU A 45 -8.15 -0.68 9.93
N LEU A 46 -7.26 -1.57 9.45
CA LEU A 46 -5.87 -1.62 9.90
C LEU A 46 -5.07 -0.41 9.46
N ILE A 47 -5.34 0.10 8.24
CA ILE A 47 -4.77 1.36 7.75
C ILE A 47 -5.17 2.53 8.66
N ALA A 48 -6.44 2.58 9.09
CA ALA A 48 -6.93 3.61 10.01
C ALA A 48 -6.22 3.55 11.36
N GLU A 49 -6.02 2.35 11.89
CA GLU A 49 -5.35 2.13 13.18
C GLU A 49 -3.88 2.59 13.16
N HIS A 50 -3.20 2.40 12.04
CA HIS A 50 -1.76 2.66 11.90
C HIS A 50 -1.44 3.92 11.09
N ILE A 51 -2.42 4.79 10.89
CA ILE A 51 -2.22 6.04 10.16
C ILE A 51 -1.24 6.95 10.91
N HIS A 52 -0.41 7.67 10.17
CA HIS A 52 0.61 8.51 10.77
C HIS A 52 -0.02 9.73 11.46
N ASP A 53 0.27 9.97 12.74
CA ASP A 53 -0.35 11.03 13.57
C ASP A 53 -0.33 12.43 12.94
N LYS A 54 0.74 12.78 12.23
CA LYS A 54 0.87 14.09 11.56
C LYS A 54 0.07 14.22 10.26
N TYR A 55 -0.38 13.10 9.68
CA TYR A 55 -1.05 13.02 8.39
C TYR A 55 -2.22 12.03 8.46
N PRO A 56 -3.27 12.33 9.24
CA PRO A 56 -4.33 11.38 9.59
C PRO A 56 -5.37 11.17 8.47
N GLY A 57 -5.19 11.74 7.29
CA GLY A 57 -6.16 11.66 6.20
C GLY A 57 -6.13 10.31 5.50
N GLN A 58 -7.18 9.51 5.67
CA GLN A 58 -7.35 8.22 4.99
C GLN A 58 -8.32 8.40 3.82
N TRP A 59 -7.78 8.51 2.60
CA TRP A 59 -8.55 8.75 1.37
C TRP A 59 -9.25 10.12 1.29
N GLU A 60 -8.60 11.17 1.79
CA GLU A 60 -9.12 12.54 1.70
C GLU A 60 -9.37 12.97 0.24
N PRO A 61 -10.40 13.79 -0.01
CA PRO A 61 -10.64 14.33 -1.33
C PRO A 61 -9.46 15.17 -1.81
N THR A 62 -9.12 15.03 -3.08
CA THR A 62 -7.99 15.73 -3.72
C THR A 62 -8.42 16.99 -4.48
N THR A 63 -9.64 17.49 -4.24
CA THR A 63 -10.25 18.60 -5.00
C THR A 63 -9.47 19.90 -4.94
N GLN A 64 -8.65 20.10 -3.91
CA GLN A 64 -7.70 21.21 -3.81
C GLN A 64 -6.74 21.29 -5.00
N TRP A 65 -6.50 20.17 -5.69
CA TRP A 65 -5.63 20.09 -6.86
C TRP A 65 -6.37 20.30 -8.19
N ASP A 66 -7.71 20.32 -8.20
CA ASP A 66 -8.50 20.39 -9.44
C ASP A 66 -8.28 21.68 -10.25
N SER A 67 -7.87 22.75 -9.56
CA SER A 67 -7.61 24.08 -10.16
C SER A 67 -6.16 24.51 -10.03
N GLU A 68 -5.28 23.63 -9.54
CA GLU A 68 -3.88 23.95 -9.33
C GLU A 68 -3.18 24.09 -10.69
N TRP A 69 -2.57 25.25 -10.93
CA TRP A 69 -1.79 25.49 -12.14
C TRP A 69 -0.38 24.93 -11.95
N ALA A 70 -0.17 23.67 -12.33
CA ALA A 70 1.14 23.06 -12.37
C ALA A 70 1.81 23.27 -13.74
N ASN A 71 3.08 23.64 -13.75
CA ASN A 71 3.90 23.57 -14.97
C ASN A 71 4.26 22.12 -15.25
N ASP A 72 3.34 21.35 -15.84
CA ASP A 72 3.65 20.06 -16.44
C ASP A 72 4.31 20.30 -17.81
N ARG A 73 5.61 20.57 -17.79
CA ARG A 73 6.42 20.70 -19.00
C ARG A 73 7.20 19.41 -19.18
N GLU A 74 6.97 18.74 -20.30
CA GLU A 74 7.78 17.58 -20.69
C GLU A 74 9.25 17.97 -20.97
N TRP A 75 9.51 19.22 -21.39
CA TRP A 75 10.85 19.75 -21.65
C TRP A 75 10.95 21.27 -21.37
N SER A 76 12.12 21.72 -20.93
CA SER A 76 12.46 23.14 -20.64
C SER A 76 13.09 23.85 -21.83
#